data_AF-A0A4R1BNE1-F1
#
_entry.id   AF-A0A4R1BNE1-F1
#
_cell.length_a   1.000
_cell.length_b   1.000
_cell.length_c   1.000
_cell.angle_alpha   90.00
_cell.angle_beta   90.00
_cell.angle_gamma   90.00
#
_symmetry.space_group_name_H-M   'P 1'
#
loop_
_entity.id
_entity.type
_entity.pdbx_description
1 polymer ?
#
loop_
_entity_poly.entity_id
_entity_poly.type
_entity_poly.pdbx_seq_one_letter_code
_entity_poly.pdbx_strand_id
1 'polypeptide(L)' 'MIRVSVEVRRGDISYRVAVQARSIRRALEILGGRNPGCELRVVFPIDPESFFVRGEGVERIEPEAA' A
#
# COMPACT_ATOMS: atom_id res chain seq x y z
N MET A 1 13.16 6.67 -4.60
CA MET A 1 12.44 6.16 -3.41
C MET A 1 10.98 6.00 -3.80
N ILE A 2 10.28 5.00 -3.28
CA ILE A 2 8.85 4.81 -3.54
C ILE A 2 8.06 5.29 -2.33
N ARG A 3 6.87 5.87 -2.58
CA ARG A 3 5.89 6.20 -1.55
C ARG A 3 4.90 5.05 -1.48
N VAL A 4 4.69 4.45 -0.32
CA VAL A 4 3.79 3.32 -0.10
C VAL A 4 2.75 3.69 0.94
N SER A 5 1.48 3.42 0.65
CA SER A 5 0.41 3.51 1.63
C SER A 5 0.25 2.17 2.35
N VAL A 6 0.33 2.20 3.68
CA VAL A 6 0.21 1.00 4.53
C VAL A 6 -0.90 1.22 5.54
N GLU A 7 -1.83 0.28 5.61
CA GLU A 7 -2.80 0.18 6.68
C GLU A 7 -2.17 -0.51 7.89
N VAL A 8 -2.28 0.13 9.04
CA VAL A 8 -1.87 -0.40 10.34
C VAL A 8 -3.14 -0.73 11.11
N ARG A 9 -3.31 -1.99 11.50
CA ARG A 9 -4.48 -2.45 12.25
C ARG A 9 -4.07 -3.02 13.60
N ARG A 10 -4.77 -2.57 14.65
CA ARG A 10 -4.65 -3.06 16.03
C ARG A 10 -6.06 -3.32 16.57
N GLY A 11 -6.45 -4.59 16.61
CA GLY A 11 -7.82 -4.98 16.94
C GLY A 11 -8.82 -4.35 15.96
N ASP A 12 -9.78 -3.60 16.50
CA ASP A 12 -10.83 -2.89 15.77
C ASP A 12 -10.39 -1.50 15.24
N ILE A 13 -9.19 -1.04 15.60
CA ILE A 13 -8.67 0.26 15.15
C ILE A 13 -7.76 0.04 13.95
N SER A 14 -8.06 0.70 12.83
CA SER A 14 -7.17 0.78 11.67
C SER A 14 -6.94 2.23 11.23
N TYR A 15 -5.73 2.51 10.77
CA TYR A 15 -5.37 3.79 10.16
C TYR A 15 -4.35 3.59 9.04
N ARG A 16 -4.26 4.56 8.12
CA ARG A 16 -3.34 4.52 6.97
C ARG A 16 -2.16 5.45 7.19
N VAL A 17 -0.98 4.98 6.82
CA VAL A 17 0.27 5.73 6.88
C VAL A 17 0.95 5.68 5.52
N ALA A 18 1.35 6.85 5.00
CA ALA A 18 2.22 6.93 3.84
C ALA A 18 3.69 6.91 4.30
N VAL A 19 4.50 6.04 3.72
CA VAL A 19 5.93 5.93 4.03
C VAL A 19 6.75 5.97 2.75
N GLN A 20 7.82 6.76 2.75
CA GLN A 20 8.82 6.73 1.68
C GLN A 20 9.96 5.79 2.04
N ALA A 21 10.24 4.84 1.16
CA ALA A 21 11.31 3.85 1.36
C ALA A 21 11.97 3.45 0.05
N ARG A 22 13.06 2.70 0.13
CA ARG A 22 13.73 2.13 -1.06
C ARG A 22 12.95 0.97 -1.67
N SER A 23 12.10 0.31 -0.89
CA SER A 23 11.24 -0.80 -1.33
C SER A 23 10.06 -0.97 -0.38
N ILE A 24 9.05 -1.74 -0.81
CA ILE A 24 7.89 -2.09 0.03
C ILE A 24 8.34 -2.87 1.26
N ARG A 25 9.25 -3.83 1.08
CA ARG A 25 9.84 -4.58 2.20
C ARG A 25 10.47 -3.65 3.23
N ARG A 26 11.25 -2.67 2.77
CA ARG A 26 11.88 -1.71 3.68
C ARG A 26 10.86 -0.83 4.40
N ALA A 27 9.79 -0.44 3.72
CA ALA A 27 8.68 0.29 4.33
C ALA A 27 8.00 -0.53 5.45
N LEU A 28 7.73 -1.81 5.21
CA LEU A 28 7.13 -2.70 6.22
C LEU A 28 8.07 -2.96 7.39
N GLU A 29 9.38 -3.13 7.18
CA GLU A 29 10.35 -3.25 8.27
C GLU A 29 10.35 -2.03 9.19
N ILE A 30 10.34 -0.83 8.61
CA ILE A 30 10.31 0.44 9.37
C ILE A 30 9.01 0.55 10.19
N LEU A 31 7.87 0.20 9.60
CA LEU A 31 6.58 0.27 10.28
C LEU A 31 6.42 -0.84 11.32
N GLY A 32 6.93 -2.05 11.06
CA GLY A 32 6.90 -3.18 11.99
C GLY A 32 7.68 -2.91 13.26
N GLY A 33 8.86 -2.29 13.13
CA GLY A 33 9.65 -1.87 14.30
C GLY A 33 8.96 -0.79 15.15
N ARG A 34 8.11 0.05 14.55
CA ARG A 34 7.37 1.12 15.25
C ARG A 34 6.01 0.68 15.80
N ASN A 35 5.42 -0.36 15.24
CA ASN A 35 4.07 -0.81 15.55
C ASN A 35 4.07 -2.31 15.94
N PRO A 36 4.71 -2.69 17.06
CA PRO A 36 4.75 -4.07 17.50
C PRO A 36 3.32 -4.58 17.80
N GLY A 37 3.03 -5.81 17.36
CA GLY A 37 1.72 -6.44 17.53
C GLY A 37 0.61 -5.87 16.65
N CYS A 38 0.91 -4.97 15.71
CA CYS A 38 -0.05 -4.50 14.72
C CYS A 38 0.05 -5.32 13.42
N GLU A 39 -1.08 -5.56 12.78
CA GLU A 39 -1.13 -6.11 11.41
C GLU A 39 -0.82 -4.97 10.42
N LEU A 40 0.09 -5.23 9.49
CA LEU A 40 0.50 -4.27 8.45
C LEU A 40 0.07 -4.77 7.08
N ARG A 41 -0.71 -3.98 6.35
CA ARG A 41 -1.17 -4.31 5.00
C ARG A 41 -0.82 -3.20 4.03
N VAL A 42 -0.18 -3.56 2.93
CA VAL A 42 0.08 -2.60 1.84
C VAL A 42 -1.23 -2.34 1.12
N VAL A 43 -1.59 -1.07 0.97
CA VAL A 43 -2.78 -0.63 0.25
C VAL A 43 -2.36 -0.27 -1.17
N PHE A 44 -3.02 -0.89 -2.14
CA PHE A 44 -2.84 -0.60 -3.55
C PHE A 44 -3.92 0.39 -4.07
N PRO A 45 -3.59 1.25 -5.04
CA PRO A 45 -2.27 1.46 -5.63
C PRO A 45 -1.29 2.16 -4.67
N ILE A 46 0.00 1.80 -4.78
CA ILE A 46 1.09 2.27 -3.91
C ILE A 46 1.22 3.80 -3.93
N ASP A 47 1.08 4.39 -5.12
CA ASP A 47 0.95 5.83 -5.35
C ASP A 47 -0.18 6.08 -6.37
N PRO A 48 -1.38 6.48 -5.93
CA PRO A 48 -2.52 6.66 -6.83
C PRO A 48 -2.27 7.75 -7.88
N GLU A 49 -1.58 8.83 -7.53
CA GLU A 49 -1.33 9.93 -8.46
C GLU A 49 -0.37 9.56 -9.60
N SER A 50 0.61 8.69 -9.33
CA SER A 50 1.53 8.15 -10.35
C SER A 50 0.98 6.93 -11.08
N PHE A 51 0.02 6.20 -10.50
CA PHE A 51 -0.53 4.99 -11.11
C PHE A 51 -1.62 5.31 -12.14
N PHE A 52 -2.43 6.35 -11.91
CA PHE A 52 -3.41 6.77 -12.91
C PHE A 52 -2.74 7.68 -13.94
N VAL A 53 -2.52 7.15 -15.15
CA VAL A 53 -2.24 7.99 -16.31
C VAL A 53 -3.44 8.92 -16.49
N ARG A 54 -3.24 10.23 -16.35
CA ARG A 54 -4.27 11.21 -16.73
C ARG A 54 -4.39 11.19 -18.26
N GLY A 55 -5.16 10.23 -18.78
CA GLY A 55 -5.35 10.03 -20.21
C GLY A 55 -5.73 8.58 -20.51
N GLU A 56 -7.03 8.38 -20.70
CA GLU A 56 -7.67 7.30 -21.46
C GLU A 56 -7.64 5.87 -20.87
N GLY A 57 -8.82 5.41 -20.44
CA GLY A 57 -9.23 4.00 -20.44
C GLY A 57 -8.60 3.10 -19.37
N VAL A 58 -9.12 3.14 -18.14
CA VAL A 58 -8.94 2.02 -17.21
C VAL A 58 -9.82 0.87 -17.71
N GLU A 59 -9.29 0.04 -18.60
CA GLU A 59 -9.96 -1.20 -19.01
C GLU A 59 -9.92 -2.18 -17.83
N ARG A 60 -11.11 -2.56 -17.34
CA ARG A 60 -11.24 -3.59 -16.32
C ARG A 60 -10.85 -4.92 -16.96
N ILE A 61 -9.73 -5.47 -16.53
CA ILE A 61 -9.33 -6.83 -16.90
C ILE A 61 -10.14 -7.79 -16.01
N GLU A 62 -11.20 -8.38 -16.55
CA GLU A 62 -11.91 -9.46 -15.88
C GLU A 62 -11.00 -10.69 -15.86
N PRO A 63 -10.87 -11.39 -14.72
CA PRO A 63 -10.00 -12.56 -14.64
C PRO A 63 -10.53 -13.65 -15.59
N GLU A 64 -9.70 -14.05 -16.54
CA GLU A 64 -9.97 -15.17 -17.44
C GLU A 64 -10.15 -16.43 -16.59
N ALA A 65 -11.39 -16.92 -16.53
CA ALA A 65 -11.72 -18.18 -15.87
C ALA A 65 -11.09 -19.32 -16.67
N ALA A 66 -10.13 -20.02 -16.05
CA ALA A 66 -9.50 -21.22 -16.56
C ALA A 66 -10.46 -22.42 -16.58
#